data_AF-A0AAU5ZIJ2-F1
#
_entry.id   AF-A0AAU5ZIJ2-F1
#
_cell.length_a   1.000
_cell.length_b   1.000
_cell.length_c   1.000
_cell.angle_alpha   90.00
_cell.angle_beta   90.00
_cell.angle_gamma   90.00
#
_symmetry.space_group_name_H-M   'P 1'
#
loop_
_entity.id
_entity.type
_entity.pdbx_description
1 polymer ?
#
loop_
_entity_poly.entity_id
_entity_poly.type
_entity_poly.pdbx_seq_one_letter_code
_entity_poly.pdbx_strand_id
1 'polypeptide(L)'
;MAGRNAARVFESVTAPRNLRRVYRDHVESSSARGRDGIDGPALRKDIRAICSSLSRSLRSGSFRFTQYRLLLISKGPGKPPREIAVPTARDRLVLRALADLIIEIYPDTRGEIPQAKVQNVRNCLDSGQFDTYIRIDIENFYPSIRHSDVFKALSGKIRKKALGQVLRDALETPTVPDGSPKRPASGRNRRGVPQGLAISNPLAELILTDVDKFFDTNNDVAYVRFVDDILILCDGAASESIEADCIDRLKRLGLDAHRSLPKGGKSSRGAVADGFDYLGYKFHPGLTTVRQSSVARIESSLARAFTAYKKHCQEHPGEEHLAFQRCLWQVNLTISGCIYKTAARGWLQYYRQMDDLTLLNKLDATVVRFTKRFGLARQFTPKRFLRAYWEIRHPRSGSRYVPNFDTYRIDERRSALLDLGVGRVSAMSDKQVNAAFFSIVNKAVSRLEHDIGLTS
;
A
#
# COMPACT_ATOMS: atom_id res chain seq x y z
N MET A 1 28.36 8.15 -8.23
CA MET A 1 27.76 7.67 -9.50
C MET A 1 27.26 8.87 -10.31
N ALA A 2 27.78 9.08 -11.52
CA ALA A 2 27.25 10.10 -12.43
C ALA A 2 25.78 9.78 -12.76
N GLY A 3 24.85 10.59 -12.27
CA GLY A 3 23.42 10.37 -12.46
C GLY A 3 23.07 10.33 -13.95
N ARG A 4 22.22 9.37 -14.37
CA ARG A 4 21.72 9.32 -15.75
C ARG A 4 21.11 10.67 -16.12
N ASN A 5 21.45 11.18 -17.30
CA ASN A 5 20.91 12.44 -17.82
C ASN A 5 19.38 12.36 -17.88
N ALA A 6 18.70 13.20 -17.10
CA ALA A 6 17.23 13.22 -16.99
C ALA A 6 16.52 13.36 -18.35
N ALA A 7 17.12 14.07 -19.31
CA ALA A 7 16.55 14.20 -20.65
C ALA A 7 16.56 12.87 -21.41
N ARG A 8 17.65 12.09 -21.29
CA ARG A 8 17.75 10.76 -21.89
C ARG A 8 16.79 9.77 -21.23
N VAL A 9 16.65 9.83 -19.90
CA VAL A 9 15.66 9.03 -19.17
C VAL A 9 14.24 9.40 -19.64
N PHE A 10 13.93 10.69 -19.77
CA PHE A 10 12.64 11.16 -20.30
C PHE A 10 12.33 10.60 -21.68
N GLU A 11 13.32 10.56 -22.58
CA GLU A 11 13.16 9.99 -23.91
C GLU A 11 12.96 8.47 -23.87
N SER A 12 13.58 7.76 -22.93
CA SER A 12 13.33 6.33 -22.74
C SER A 12 11.92 6.05 -22.21
N VAL A 13 11.52 6.72 -21.12
CA VAL A 13 10.24 6.44 -20.46
C VAL A 13 9.04 6.86 -21.29
N THR A 14 9.17 7.91 -22.11
CA THR A 14 8.09 8.37 -23.00
C THR A 14 8.08 7.66 -24.34
N ALA A 15 9.01 6.74 -24.61
CA ALA A 15 8.99 5.96 -25.86
C ALA A 15 7.70 5.12 -25.96
N PRO A 16 7.07 5.00 -27.15
CA PRO A 16 5.82 4.26 -27.30
C PRO A 16 5.93 2.80 -26.82
N ARG A 17 7.11 2.18 -27.01
CA ARG A 17 7.39 0.82 -26.51
C ARG A 17 7.35 0.75 -24.99
N ASN A 18 7.95 1.73 -24.30
CA ASN A 18 7.92 1.78 -22.84
C ASN A 18 6.51 2.06 -22.32
N LEU A 19 5.78 3.01 -22.91
CA LEU A 19 4.41 3.31 -22.52
C LEU A 19 3.49 2.08 -22.65
N ARG A 20 3.65 1.27 -23.71
CA ARG A 20 2.91 0.00 -23.84
C ARG A 20 3.26 -1.00 -22.74
N ARG A 21 4.53 -1.09 -22.34
CA ARG A 21 4.97 -1.91 -21.20
C ARG A 21 4.30 -1.45 -19.91
N VAL A 22 4.38 -0.15 -19.61
CA VAL A 22 3.76 0.45 -18.41
C VAL A 22 2.24 0.21 -18.40
N TYR A 23 1.58 0.31 -19.55
CA TYR A 23 0.15 0.02 -19.66
C TYR A 23 -0.16 -1.42 -19.25
N ARG A 24 0.51 -2.40 -19.87
CA ARG A 24 0.28 -3.82 -19.59
C ARG A 24 0.52 -4.15 -18.11
N ASP A 25 1.62 -3.62 -17.55
CA ASP A 25 2.08 -3.99 -16.22
C ASP A 25 1.26 -3.31 -15.11
N HIS A 26 0.73 -2.09 -15.35
CA HIS A 26 0.11 -1.29 -14.28
C HIS A 26 -1.31 -0.77 -14.55
N VAL A 27 -1.73 -0.64 -15.81
CA VAL A 27 -3.00 0.03 -16.15
C VAL A 27 -4.04 -0.96 -16.68
N GLU A 28 -3.63 -1.94 -17.47
CA GLU A 28 -4.53 -2.83 -18.22
C GLU A 28 -5.52 -3.59 -17.34
N SER A 29 -5.11 -4.03 -16.14
CA SER A 29 -5.97 -4.79 -15.22
C SER A 29 -6.76 -3.92 -14.25
N SER A 30 -6.59 -2.59 -14.27
CA SER A 30 -7.21 -1.67 -13.32
C SER A 30 -8.63 -1.29 -13.75
N SER A 31 -9.61 -1.56 -12.88
CA SER A 31 -11.02 -1.16 -13.03
C SER A 31 -11.33 0.27 -12.59
N ALA A 32 -10.37 0.98 -11.98
CA ALA A 32 -10.60 2.35 -11.53
C ALA A 32 -10.91 3.28 -12.73
N ARG A 33 -11.90 4.15 -12.56
CA ARG A 33 -12.40 5.08 -13.60
C ARG A 33 -12.18 6.53 -13.19
N GLY A 34 -11.62 7.31 -14.11
CA GLY A 34 -11.49 8.75 -13.97
C GLY A 34 -12.78 9.47 -14.39
N ARG A 35 -12.67 10.77 -14.70
CA ARG A 35 -13.81 11.60 -15.12
C ARG A 35 -14.42 11.21 -16.48
N ASP A 36 -13.69 10.45 -17.28
CA ASP A 36 -14.13 9.94 -18.58
C ASP A 36 -14.95 8.64 -18.46
N GLY A 37 -14.99 8.02 -17.28
CA GLY A 37 -15.66 6.74 -17.07
C GLY A 37 -14.95 5.54 -17.71
N ILE A 38 -13.79 5.75 -18.32
CA ILE A 38 -13.03 4.73 -19.06
C ILE A 38 -12.05 4.05 -18.09
N ASP A 39 -12.08 2.71 -18.07
CA ASP A 39 -11.15 1.90 -17.29
C ASP A 39 -9.93 1.44 -18.11
N GLY A 40 -8.97 0.79 -17.44
CA GLY A 40 -7.75 0.30 -18.09
C GLY A 40 -7.99 -0.67 -19.24
N PRO A 41 -8.82 -1.72 -19.06
CA PRO A 41 -9.12 -2.69 -20.11
C PRO A 41 -9.71 -2.06 -21.38
N ALA A 42 -10.53 -1.02 -21.24
CA ALA A 42 -11.16 -0.34 -22.37
C ALA A 42 -10.14 0.27 -23.35
N LEU A 43 -8.94 0.67 -22.89
CA LEU A 43 -7.89 1.22 -23.76
C LEU A 43 -7.19 0.17 -24.65
N ARG A 44 -7.44 -1.13 -24.44
CA ARG A 44 -6.66 -2.23 -25.07
C ARG A 44 -6.68 -2.17 -26.59
N LYS A 45 -7.84 -1.85 -27.19
CA LYS A 45 -8.02 -1.84 -28.65
C LYS A 45 -7.11 -0.79 -29.33
N ASP A 46 -6.99 0.39 -28.72
CA ASP A 46 -6.31 1.55 -29.31
C ASP A 46 -4.95 1.85 -28.67
N ILE A 47 -4.45 0.97 -27.79
CA ILE A 47 -3.28 1.26 -26.95
C ILE A 47 -2.03 1.64 -27.76
N ARG A 48 -1.84 1.05 -28.94
CA ARG A 48 -0.71 1.38 -29.83
C ARG A 48 -0.79 2.84 -30.29
N ALA A 49 -1.96 3.28 -30.77
CA ALA A 49 -2.18 4.64 -31.24
C ALA A 49 -2.11 5.65 -30.08
N ILE A 50 -2.72 5.31 -28.93
CA ILE A 50 -2.68 6.11 -27.70
C ILE A 50 -1.23 6.34 -27.27
N CYS A 51 -0.42 5.28 -27.15
CA CYS A 51 0.99 5.40 -26.74
C CYS A 51 1.83 6.24 -27.71
N SER A 52 1.59 6.12 -29.02
CA SER A 52 2.28 6.94 -30.03
C SER A 52 1.88 8.42 -29.95
N SER A 53 0.60 8.71 -29.66
CA SER A 53 0.12 10.09 -29.45
C SER A 53 0.67 10.69 -28.15
N LEU A 54 0.66 9.93 -27.06
CA LEU A 54 1.24 10.32 -25.77
C LEU A 54 2.74 10.62 -25.89
N SER A 55 3.51 9.74 -26.55
CA SER A 55 4.94 9.97 -26.78
C SER A 55 5.21 11.31 -27.47
N ARG A 56 4.45 11.63 -28.54
CA ARG A 56 4.62 12.90 -29.27
C ARG A 56 4.28 14.11 -28.40
N SER A 57 3.10 14.10 -27.77
CA SER A 57 2.62 15.22 -26.95
C SER A 57 3.45 15.46 -25.68
N LEU A 58 3.98 14.41 -25.05
CA LEU A 58 4.90 14.54 -23.90
C LEU A 58 6.22 15.17 -24.32
N ARG A 59 6.78 14.77 -25.47
CA ARG A 59 8.06 15.28 -25.95
C ARG A 59 7.99 16.72 -26.46
N SER A 60 6.88 17.10 -27.08
CA SER A 60 6.62 18.48 -27.50
C SER A 60 6.22 19.41 -26.35
N GLY A 61 5.84 18.86 -25.19
CA GLY A 61 5.32 19.64 -24.05
C GLY A 61 3.86 20.08 -24.21
N SER A 62 3.12 19.54 -25.19
CA SER A 62 1.71 19.85 -25.43
C SER A 62 0.74 18.96 -24.66
N PHE A 63 1.22 17.91 -23.98
CA PHE A 63 0.38 17.07 -23.14
C PHE A 63 -0.21 17.85 -21.96
N ARG A 64 -1.50 17.65 -21.68
CA ARG A 64 -2.21 18.18 -20.51
C ARG A 64 -3.01 17.07 -19.86
N PHE A 65 -3.00 17.03 -18.53
CA PHE A 65 -3.82 16.11 -17.76
C PHE A 65 -5.30 16.51 -17.79
N THR A 66 -6.17 15.53 -17.68
CA THR A 66 -7.59 15.74 -17.36
C THR A 66 -7.71 16.03 -15.88
N GLN A 67 -8.65 16.89 -15.47
CA GLN A 67 -8.95 17.10 -14.06
C GLN A 67 -9.20 15.76 -13.37
N TYR A 68 -8.63 15.59 -12.18
CA TYR A 68 -8.74 14.34 -11.44
C TYR A 68 -10.11 14.24 -10.78
N ARG A 69 -10.66 13.03 -10.70
CA ARG A 69 -11.93 12.77 -10.02
C ARG A 69 -11.67 12.65 -8.52
N LEU A 70 -12.43 13.36 -7.69
CA LEU A 70 -12.34 13.26 -6.24
C LEU A 70 -13.03 11.98 -5.75
N LEU A 71 -12.31 11.17 -4.97
CA LEU A 71 -12.84 10.05 -4.21
C LEU A 71 -12.59 10.30 -2.72
N LEU A 72 -13.65 10.25 -1.92
CA LEU A 72 -13.58 10.41 -0.47
C LEU A 72 -13.57 9.04 0.22
N ILE A 73 -12.53 8.76 0.99
CA ILE A 73 -12.40 7.54 1.80
C ILE A 73 -12.59 7.89 3.27
N SER A 74 -13.56 7.26 3.94
CA SER A 74 -13.81 7.50 5.36
C SER A 74 -12.60 7.13 6.22
N LYS A 75 -12.23 8.02 7.16
CA LYS A 75 -11.22 7.75 8.21
C LYS A 75 -11.86 7.28 9.52
N GLY A 76 -13.15 6.95 9.51
CA GLY A 76 -13.95 6.61 10.68
C GLY A 76 -14.78 7.79 11.21
N PRO A 77 -15.58 7.55 12.26
CA PRO A 77 -16.50 8.54 12.81
C PRO A 77 -15.80 9.82 13.26
N GLY A 78 -16.41 10.98 12.96
CA GLY A 78 -15.94 12.30 13.42
C GLY A 78 -14.66 12.83 12.76
N LYS A 79 -14.11 12.15 11.75
CA LYS A 79 -12.86 12.56 11.07
C LYS A 79 -13.14 13.00 9.62
N PRO A 80 -12.44 14.04 9.12
CA PRO A 80 -12.54 14.40 7.71
C PRO A 80 -12.07 13.23 6.84
N PRO A 81 -12.75 12.96 5.71
CA PRO A 81 -12.37 11.88 4.81
C PRO A 81 -10.99 12.12 4.20
N ARG A 82 -10.31 11.03 3.80
CA ARG A 82 -9.14 11.11 2.95
C ARG A 82 -9.59 11.43 1.52
N GLU A 83 -9.06 12.51 0.97
CA GLU A 83 -9.27 12.90 -0.42
C GLU A 83 -8.28 12.15 -1.33
N ILE A 84 -8.80 11.41 -2.29
CA ILE A 84 -8.02 10.67 -3.30
C ILE A 84 -8.34 11.22 -4.68
N ALA A 85 -7.30 11.62 -5.41
CA ALA A 85 -7.35 11.98 -6.81
C ALA A 85 -7.32 10.71 -7.68
N VAL A 86 -8.38 10.51 -8.46
CA VAL A 86 -8.50 9.39 -9.40
C VAL A 86 -8.35 9.92 -10.85
N PRO A 87 -7.16 9.75 -11.47
CA PRO A 87 -6.93 10.14 -12.85
C PRO A 87 -7.58 9.17 -13.85
N THR A 88 -7.73 9.63 -15.10
CA THR A 88 -8.17 8.79 -16.22
C THR A 88 -7.17 7.65 -16.50
N ALA A 89 -7.59 6.59 -17.18
CA ALA A 89 -6.68 5.49 -17.52
C ALA A 89 -5.49 5.97 -18.39
N ARG A 90 -5.72 6.94 -19.28
CA ARG A 90 -4.67 7.60 -20.08
C ARG A 90 -3.67 8.33 -19.18
N ASP A 91 -4.17 9.08 -18.20
CA ASP A 91 -3.35 9.89 -17.32
C ASP A 91 -2.57 9.03 -16.32
N ARG A 92 -3.15 7.93 -15.83
CA ARG A 92 -2.44 6.92 -15.02
C ARG A 92 -1.20 6.38 -15.72
N LEU A 93 -1.31 6.09 -17.01
CA LEU A 93 -0.19 5.61 -17.81
C LEU A 93 0.97 6.63 -17.80
N VAL A 94 0.66 7.91 -18.01
CA VAL A 94 1.66 8.98 -17.99
C VAL A 94 2.23 9.18 -16.59
N LEU A 95 1.38 9.26 -15.56
CA LEU A 95 1.80 9.45 -14.16
C LEU A 95 2.70 8.31 -13.68
N ARG A 96 2.41 7.07 -14.07
CA ARG A 96 3.27 5.91 -13.77
C ARG A 96 4.62 6.01 -14.48
N ALA A 97 4.65 6.36 -15.76
CA ALA A 97 5.90 6.54 -16.50
C ALA A 97 6.76 7.68 -15.93
N LEU A 98 6.13 8.76 -15.44
CA LEU A 98 6.82 9.84 -14.75
C LEU A 98 7.32 9.42 -13.36
N ALA A 99 6.56 8.61 -12.62
CA ALA A 99 7.00 8.03 -11.35
C ALA A 99 8.27 7.17 -11.54
N ASP A 100 8.28 6.31 -12.56
CA ASP A 100 9.44 5.49 -12.92
C ASP A 100 10.68 6.37 -13.22
N LEU A 101 10.46 7.49 -13.93
CA LEU A 101 11.52 8.46 -14.22
C LEU A 101 12.07 9.14 -12.97
N ILE A 102 11.21 9.57 -12.04
CA ILE A 102 11.66 10.18 -10.79
C ILE A 102 12.50 9.19 -10.00
N ILE A 103 12.05 7.94 -9.87
CA ILE A 103 12.78 6.87 -9.19
C ILE A 103 14.11 6.56 -9.89
N GLU A 104 14.17 6.60 -11.22
CA GLU A 104 15.42 6.36 -11.95
C GLU A 104 16.45 7.49 -11.77
N ILE A 105 16.00 8.74 -11.67
CA ILE A 105 16.85 9.92 -11.50
C ILE A 105 17.25 10.12 -10.02
N TYR A 106 16.35 9.77 -9.10
CA TYR A 106 16.48 9.86 -7.65
C TYR A 106 16.18 8.50 -7.01
N PRO A 107 17.13 7.55 -7.02
CA PRO A 107 16.91 6.18 -6.52
C PRO A 107 16.38 6.09 -5.09
N ASP A 108 16.77 7.03 -4.23
CA ASP A 108 16.35 7.12 -2.82
C ASP A 108 14.83 7.33 -2.68
N THR A 109 14.16 7.83 -3.72
CA THR A 109 12.70 8.06 -3.74
C THR A 109 11.87 6.80 -4.00
N ARG A 110 12.51 5.65 -4.24
CA ARG A 110 11.78 4.38 -4.43
C ARG A 110 10.98 4.00 -3.18
N GLY A 111 11.45 4.43 -2.01
CA GLY A 111 10.93 4.00 -0.72
C GLY A 111 11.29 2.54 -0.44
N GLU A 112 11.28 2.18 0.84
CA GLU A 112 11.40 0.79 1.28
C GLU A 112 10.04 0.24 1.71
N ILE A 113 9.90 -1.08 1.67
CA ILE A 113 8.70 -1.73 2.19
C ILE A 113 8.65 -1.63 3.73
N PRO A 114 7.46 -1.53 4.35
CA PRO A 114 7.31 -1.42 5.80
C PRO A 114 8.09 -2.49 6.59
N GLN A 115 8.14 -3.71 6.06
CA GLN A 115 8.81 -4.85 6.66
C GLN A 115 10.33 -4.64 6.81
N ALA A 116 10.96 -3.94 5.87
CA ALA A 116 12.38 -3.61 5.96
C ALA A 116 12.63 -2.59 7.08
N LYS A 117 11.76 -1.56 7.18
CA LYS A 117 11.80 -0.57 8.27
C LYS A 117 11.57 -1.21 9.63
N VAL A 118 10.59 -2.09 9.76
CA VAL A 118 10.32 -2.87 10.99
C VAL A 118 11.53 -3.73 11.37
N GLN A 119 12.17 -4.40 10.41
CA GLN A 119 13.38 -5.17 10.67
C GLN A 119 14.54 -4.26 11.14
N ASN A 120 14.69 -3.07 10.58
CA ASN A 120 15.67 -2.10 11.03
C ASN A 120 15.44 -1.71 12.49
N VAL A 121 14.19 -1.33 12.85
CA VAL A 121 13.81 -1.01 14.23
C VAL A 121 14.17 -2.15 15.18
N ARG A 122 13.84 -3.40 14.82
CA ARG A 122 14.22 -4.57 15.63
C ARG A 122 15.72 -4.66 15.86
N ASN A 123 16.52 -4.55 14.81
CA ASN A 123 17.98 -4.64 14.92
C ASN A 123 18.55 -3.53 15.82
N CYS A 124 17.99 -2.32 15.76
CA CYS A 124 18.38 -1.21 16.64
C CYS A 124 17.98 -1.43 18.10
N LEU A 125 16.86 -2.10 18.36
CA LEU A 125 16.45 -2.45 19.73
C LEU A 125 17.31 -3.58 20.29
N ASP A 126 17.63 -4.57 19.46
CA ASP A 126 18.45 -5.72 19.84
C ASP A 126 19.91 -5.33 20.13
N SER A 127 20.38 -4.17 19.65
CA SER A 127 21.72 -3.64 19.99
C SER A 127 21.82 -3.11 21.42
N GLY A 128 20.70 -2.77 22.05
CA GLY A 128 20.65 -2.16 23.38
C GLY A 128 21.22 -0.74 23.47
N GLN A 129 21.50 -0.09 22.34
CA GLN A 129 22.13 1.24 22.30
C GLN A 129 21.19 2.38 22.71
N PHE A 130 19.88 2.20 22.55
CA PHE A 130 18.89 3.27 22.69
C PHE A 130 17.87 2.94 23.77
N ASP A 131 17.62 3.88 24.69
CA ASP A 131 16.66 3.72 25.79
C ASP A 131 15.35 4.51 25.57
N THR A 132 15.33 5.42 24.59
CA THR A 132 14.23 6.35 24.35
C THR A 132 13.80 6.34 22.89
N TYR A 133 12.49 6.33 22.66
CA TYR A 133 11.90 6.49 21.34
C TYR A 133 11.22 7.86 21.20
N ILE A 134 11.25 8.42 20.00
CA ILE A 134 10.52 9.61 19.57
C ILE A 134 9.75 9.23 18.31
N ARG A 135 8.42 9.39 18.35
CA ARG A 135 7.57 9.26 17.17
C ARG A 135 7.03 10.62 16.77
N ILE A 136 7.17 10.95 15.50
CA ILE A 136 6.73 12.22 14.92
C ILE A 136 5.83 11.92 13.72
N ASP A 137 4.59 12.40 13.78
CA ASP A 137 3.60 12.35 12.68
C ASP A 137 3.51 13.73 12.02
N ILE A 138 3.74 13.78 10.71
CA ILE A 138 3.63 15.02 9.93
C ILE A 138 2.16 15.32 9.63
N GLU A 139 1.69 16.50 10.02
CA GLU A 139 0.30 16.88 9.84
C GLU A 139 -0.02 17.17 8.37
N ASN A 140 -1.07 16.50 7.87
CA ASN A 140 -1.59 16.68 6.51
C ASN A 140 -0.49 16.66 5.43
N PHE A 141 0.48 15.75 5.57
CA PHE A 141 1.73 15.74 4.80
C PHE A 141 1.57 16.04 3.30
N TYR A 142 0.79 15.23 2.58
CA TYR A 142 0.58 15.40 1.14
C TYR A 142 0.00 16.78 0.77
N PRO A 143 -1.13 17.24 1.35
CA PRO A 143 -1.63 18.61 1.17
C PRO A 143 -0.63 19.73 1.55
N SER A 144 0.23 19.51 2.53
CA SER A 144 1.14 20.52 3.06
C SER A 144 2.38 20.79 2.19
N ILE A 145 2.77 19.85 1.32
CA ILE A 145 3.98 19.99 0.48
C ILE A 145 3.89 21.22 -0.44
N ARG A 146 4.87 22.14 -0.37
CA ARG A 146 4.92 23.30 -1.26
C ARG A 146 5.49 22.90 -2.63
N HIS A 147 4.82 23.32 -3.71
CA HIS A 147 5.30 23.06 -5.07
C HIS A 147 6.69 23.66 -5.33
N SER A 148 6.99 24.82 -4.72
CA SER A 148 8.31 25.45 -4.80
C SER A 148 9.43 24.52 -4.33
N ASP A 149 9.21 23.77 -3.24
CA ASP A 149 10.21 22.87 -2.68
C ASP A 149 10.41 21.66 -3.58
N VAL A 150 9.33 21.12 -4.16
CA VAL A 150 9.39 20.04 -5.13
C VAL A 150 10.21 20.47 -6.35
N PHE A 151 9.92 21.63 -6.94
CA PHE A 151 10.65 22.10 -8.11
C PHE A 151 12.09 22.51 -7.79
N LYS A 152 12.37 23.03 -6.59
CA LYS A 152 13.73 23.29 -6.12
C LYS A 152 14.52 21.98 -6.05
N ALA A 153 13.99 20.94 -5.41
CA ALA A 153 14.63 19.63 -5.32
C ALA A 153 14.86 18.99 -6.70
N LEU A 154 13.90 19.13 -7.62
CA LEU A 154 14.01 18.58 -8.98
C LEU A 154 15.01 19.35 -9.87
N SER A 155 15.20 20.65 -9.64
CA SER A 155 15.98 21.55 -10.51
C SER A 155 17.44 21.14 -10.67
N GLY A 156 18.01 20.43 -9.69
CA GLY A 156 19.40 19.95 -9.75
C GLY A 156 19.67 18.98 -10.89
N LYS A 157 18.70 18.16 -11.29
CA LYS A 157 18.85 17.15 -12.36
C LYS A 157 17.89 17.34 -13.54
N ILE A 158 16.77 18.03 -13.37
CA ILE A 158 15.75 18.20 -14.42
C ILE A 158 15.85 19.59 -15.05
N ARG A 159 16.38 19.65 -16.28
CA ARG A 159 16.53 20.90 -17.05
C ARG A 159 15.63 21.00 -18.30
N LYS A 160 15.10 19.87 -18.79
CA LYS A 160 14.28 19.83 -20.01
C LYS A 160 12.91 20.46 -19.74
N LYS A 161 12.60 21.58 -20.42
CA LYS A 161 11.36 22.36 -20.22
C LYS A 161 10.08 21.50 -20.32
N ALA A 162 9.98 20.64 -21.33
CA ALA A 162 8.82 19.76 -21.51
C ALA A 162 8.58 18.80 -20.32
N LEU A 163 9.66 18.26 -19.74
CA LEU A 163 9.58 17.42 -18.54
C LEU A 163 9.17 18.25 -17.32
N GLY A 164 9.79 19.41 -17.12
CA GLY A 164 9.40 20.32 -16.03
C GLY A 164 7.93 20.72 -16.11
N GLN A 165 7.42 21.01 -17.31
CA GLN A 165 6.03 21.37 -17.52
C GLN A 165 5.06 20.22 -17.21
N VAL A 166 5.34 19.00 -17.66
CA VAL A 166 4.42 17.88 -17.37
C VAL A 166 4.43 17.50 -15.90
N LEU A 167 5.57 17.62 -15.20
CA LEU A 167 5.64 17.43 -13.74
C LEU A 167 4.83 18.51 -13.00
N ARG A 168 4.91 19.75 -13.47
CA ARG A 168 4.08 20.86 -12.99
C ARG A 168 2.60 20.59 -13.22
N ASP A 169 2.21 20.19 -14.42
CA ASP A 169 0.82 19.89 -14.72
C ASP A 169 0.30 18.72 -13.88
N ALA A 170 1.13 17.72 -13.55
CA ALA A 170 0.74 16.61 -12.68
C ALA A 170 0.35 17.07 -11.26
N LEU A 171 1.01 18.10 -10.72
CA LEU A 171 0.74 18.63 -9.38
C LEU A 171 -0.35 19.70 -9.37
N GLU A 172 -0.39 20.53 -10.41
CA GLU A 172 -1.28 21.70 -10.49
C GLU A 172 -2.66 21.37 -11.10
N THR A 173 -2.83 20.18 -11.69
CA THR A 173 -4.14 19.72 -12.18
C THR A 173 -5.10 19.55 -11.00
N PRO A 174 -6.29 20.18 -11.04
CA PRO A 174 -7.20 20.13 -9.92
C PRO A 174 -7.88 18.76 -9.78
N THR A 175 -8.15 18.40 -8.54
CA THR A 175 -9.04 17.29 -8.18
C THR A 175 -10.42 17.86 -7.91
N VAL A 176 -11.44 17.35 -8.60
CA VAL A 176 -12.79 17.94 -8.57
C VAL A 176 -13.86 16.90 -8.24
N PRO A 177 -14.95 17.28 -7.53
CA PRO A 177 -16.09 16.41 -7.30
C PRO A 177 -16.74 15.91 -8.59
N ASP A 178 -17.45 14.78 -8.49
CA ASP A 178 -18.30 14.28 -9.56
C ASP A 178 -19.37 15.32 -9.93
N GLY A 179 -19.69 15.43 -11.22
CA GLY A 179 -20.63 16.44 -11.74
C GLY A 179 -20.04 17.84 -12.00
N SER A 180 -18.79 18.12 -11.60
CA SER A 180 -18.12 19.40 -11.90
C SER A 180 -18.07 19.66 -13.43
N PRO A 181 -18.01 20.92 -13.91
CA PRO A 181 -17.82 21.19 -15.34
C PRO A 181 -16.59 20.46 -15.90
N LYS A 182 -16.67 19.99 -17.16
CA LYS A 182 -15.51 19.41 -17.87
C LYS A 182 -14.52 20.50 -18.32
N ARG A 183 -14.97 21.76 -18.36
CA ARG A 183 -14.10 22.92 -18.58
C ARG A 183 -13.25 23.16 -17.32
N PRO A 184 -12.01 23.63 -17.46
CA PRO A 184 -11.16 23.89 -16.31
C PRO A 184 -11.88 24.87 -15.38
N ALA A 185 -12.23 24.39 -14.18
CA ALA A 185 -12.52 25.29 -13.07
C ALA A 185 -11.28 26.18 -12.91
N SER A 186 -11.46 27.47 -12.66
CA SER A 186 -10.38 28.47 -12.57
C SER A 186 -9.34 28.19 -11.46
N GLY A 187 -9.52 27.16 -10.65
CA GLY A 187 -8.56 26.71 -9.64
C GLY A 187 -7.54 25.73 -10.21
N ARG A 188 -6.28 26.16 -10.32
CA ARG A 188 -5.14 25.23 -10.34
C ARG A 188 -4.81 24.86 -8.90
N ASN A 189 -4.40 23.62 -8.68
CA ASN A 189 -3.87 23.25 -7.38
C ASN A 189 -2.55 24.03 -7.15
N ARG A 190 -2.44 24.76 -6.04
CA ARG A 190 -1.30 25.63 -5.73
C ARG A 190 -0.36 25.07 -4.66
N ARG A 191 -0.82 24.04 -3.94
CA ARG A 191 -0.08 23.42 -2.85
C ARG A 191 -0.44 21.94 -2.75
N GLY A 192 0.48 21.15 -2.24
CA GLY A 192 0.29 19.75 -1.98
C GLY A 192 0.46 18.87 -3.21
N VAL A 193 0.66 17.60 -2.93
CA VAL A 193 0.78 16.54 -3.92
C VAL A 193 -0.49 15.69 -3.85
N PRO A 194 -1.29 15.59 -4.92
CA PRO A 194 -2.58 14.88 -4.84
C PRO A 194 -2.39 13.40 -4.49
N GLN A 195 -3.10 12.91 -3.47
CA GLN A 195 -3.03 11.50 -3.08
C GLN A 195 -3.71 10.62 -4.14
N GLY A 196 -3.20 9.42 -4.39
CA GLY A 196 -3.75 8.49 -5.40
C GLY A 196 -3.11 8.56 -6.79
N LEU A 197 -2.23 9.52 -7.05
CA LEU A 197 -1.42 9.52 -8.27
C LEU A 197 -0.15 8.70 -8.07
N ALA A 198 0.24 7.92 -9.08
CA ALA A 198 1.44 7.07 -8.99
C ALA A 198 2.75 7.86 -8.76
N ILE A 199 2.79 9.12 -9.19
CA ILE A 199 3.95 10.01 -9.04
C ILE A 199 4.05 10.64 -7.64
N SER A 200 2.97 10.61 -6.86
CA SER A 200 2.88 11.37 -5.63
C SER A 200 3.86 10.89 -4.56
N ASN A 201 4.00 9.57 -4.39
CA ASN A 201 4.90 9.02 -3.37
C ASN A 201 6.37 9.34 -3.69
N PRO A 202 6.90 9.09 -4.90
CA PRO A 202 8.28 9.48 -5.22
C PRO A 202 8.57 10.98 -5.01
N LEU A 203 7.61 11.86 -5.32
CA LEU A 203 7.77 13.29 -5.09
C LEU A 203 7.73 13.65 -3.59
N ALA A 204 6.89 12.98 -2.80
CA ALA A 204 6.83 13.18 -1.36
C ALA A 204 8.12 12.68 -0.67
N GLU A 205 8.65 11.51 -1.07
CA GLU A 205 9.93 10.99 -0.59
C GLU A 205 11.10 11.93 -0.92
N LEU A 206 11.08 12.56 -2.09
CA LEU A 206 12.11 13.51 -2.50
C LEU A 206 12.21 14.72 -1.55
N ILE A 207 11.09 15.19 -1.00
CA ILE A 207 11.05 16.36 -0.12
C ILE A 207 11.76 16.10 1.21
N LEU A 208 11.66 14.88 1.73
CA LEU A 208 12.23 14.53 3.03
C LEU A 208 13.67 14.01 2.94
N THR A 209 14.22 13.84 1.73
CA THR A 209 15.57 13.31 1.51
C THR A 209 16.67 14.08 2.26
N ASP A 210 16.55 15.42 2.38
CA ASP A 210 17.55 16.22 3.09
C ASP A 210 17.42 16.10 4.62
N VAL A 211 16.22 15.79 5.12
CA VAL A 211 15.99 15.47 6.53
C VAL A 211 16.58 14.09 6.84
N ASP A 212 16.31 13.10 5.97
CA ASP A 212 16.83 11.74 6.13
C ASP A 212 18.36 11.72 6.17
N LYS A 213 19.02 12.37 5.20
CA LYS A 213 20.48 12.43 5.14
C LYS A 213 21.11 13.06 6.37
N PHE A 214 20.45 14.04 6.98
CA PHE A 214 20.97 14.65 8.20
C PHE A 214 21.03 13.64 9.34
N PHE A 215 19.95 12.88 9.55
CA PHE A 215 19.91 11.88 10.60
C PHE A 215 20.73 10.63 10.28
N ASP A 216 20.83 10.23 9.00
CA ASP A 216 21.67 9.12 8.57
C ASP A 216 23.16 9.36 8.84
N THR A 217 23.59 10.63 8.98
CA THR A 217 24.98 10.98 9.35
C THR A 217 25.23 11.07 10.86
N ASN A 218 24.18 10.94 11.68
CA ASN A 218 24.27 11.03 13.13
C ASN A 218 24.28 9.63 13.76
N ASN A 219 25.42 9.20 14.30
CA ASN A 219 25.58 7.88 14.92
C ASN A 219 24.89 7.76 16.30
N ASP A 220 24.46 8.87 16.89
CA ASP A 220 23.81 8.91 18.20
C ASP A 220 22.30 8.58 18.12
N VAL A 221 21.78 8.38 16.90
CA VAL A 221 20.37 8.06 16.67
C VAL A 221 20.20 6.95 15.66
N ALA A 222 19.14 6.17 15.83
CA ALA A 222 18.59 5.36 14.73
C ALA A 222 17.32 6.03 14.20
N TYR A 223 17.40 6.55 12.98
CA TYR A 223 16.29 7.20 12.30
C TYR A 223 15.61 6.26 11.30
N VAL A 224 14.30 6.09 11.46
CA VAL A 224 13.48 5.23 10.62
C VAL A 224 12.23 5.98 10.21
N ARG A 225 12.10 6.27 8.91
CA ARG A 225 10.92 6.92 8.36
C ARG A 225 10.16 6.02 7.39
N PHE A 226 8.84 6.09 7.44
CA PHE A 226 7.96 5.48 6.44
C PHE A 226 6.89 6.50 6.03
N VAL A 227 7.04 7.07 4.83
CA VAL A 227 6.22 8.20 4.36
C VAL A 227 6.29 9.37 5.36
N ASP A 228 5.22 9.64 6.10
CA ASP A 228 5.04 10.71 7.07
C ASP A 228 5.21 10.29 8.54
N ASP A 229 5.39 8.98 8.81
CA ASP A 229 5.59 8.42 10.15
C ASP A 229 7.09 8.25 10.42
N ILE A 230 7.63 9.13 11.26
CA ILE A 230 9.04 9.17 11.67
C ILE A 230 9.18 8.53 13.05
N LEU A 231 10.11 7.60 13.17
CA LEU A 231 10.58 7.03 14.42
C LEU A 231 12.07 7.33 14.59
N ILE A 232 12.45 7.81 15.75
CA ILE A 232 13.84 8.04 16.15
C ILE A 232 14.08 7.29 17.45
N LEU A 233 15.13 6.48 17.49
CA LEU A 233 15.65 5.88 18.72
C LEU A 233 16.93 6.62 19.10
N CYS A 234 17.06 6.97 20.37
CA CYS A 234 18.15 7.81 20.87
C CYS A 234 18.37 7.60 22.38
N ASP A 235 19.41 8.26 22.91
CA ASP A 235 19.60 8.43 24.35
C ASP A 235 18.58 9.44 24.93
N GLY A 236 18.00 9.10 26.09
CA GLY A 236 16.99 9.90 26.75
C GLY A 236 17.42 11.34 27.04
N ALA A 237 18.70 11.58 27.37
CA ALA A 237 19.23 12.91 27.67
C ALA A 237 19.25 13.82 26.43
N ALA A 238 19.36 13.25 25.22
CA ALA A 238 19.35 13.99 23.96
C ALA A 238 17.96 14.04 23.29
N SER A 239 16.97 13.32 23.84
CA SER A 239 15.70 13.10 23.14
C SER A 239 14.91 14.39 22.84
N GLU A 240 14.93 15.38 23.73
CA GLU A 240 14.23 16.65 23.52
C GLU A 240 14.88 17.51 22.42
N SER A 241 16.22 17.58 22.40
CA SER A 241 16.95 18.34 21.39
C SER A 241 16.84 17.70 20.01
N ILE A 242 16.93 16.37 19.93
CA ILE A 242 16.75 15.60 18.70
C ILE A 242 15.34 15.80 18.12
N GLU A 243 14.30 15.76 18.98
CA GLU A 243 12.93 16.03 18.54
C GLU A 243 12.78 17.45 18.01
N ALA A 244 13.32 18.45 18.72
CA ALA A 244 13.26 19.85 18.31
C ALA A 244 13.96 20.07 16.96
N ASP A 245 15.15 19.49 16.77
CA ASP A 245 15.92 19.54 15.52
C ASP A 245 15.14 18.94 14.35
N CYS A 246 14.46 17.80 14.58
CA CYS A 246 13.62 17.17 13.56
C CYS A 246 12.45 18.09 13.17
N ILE A 247 11.72 18.60 14.17
CA ILE A 247 10.56 19.48 13.96
C ILE A 247 10.98 20.76 13.22
N ASP A 248 12.09 21.37 13.60
CA ASP A 248 12.54 22.63 12.98
C ASP A 248 13.01 22.42 11.52
N ARG A 249 13.57 21.26 11.21
CA ARG A 249 13.87 20.88 9.80
C ARG A 249 12.60 20.69 8.99
N LEU A 250 11.58 20.03 9.54
CA LEU A 250 10.28 19.89 8.89
C LEU A 250 9.62 21.25 8.64
N LYS A 251 9.67 22.16 9.62
CA LYS A 251 9.14 23.53 9.47
C LYS A 251 9.83 24.32 8.36
N ARG A 252 11.14 24.16 8.15
CA ARG A 252 11.87 24.81 7.03
C ARG A 252 11.31 24.37 5.66
N LEU A 253 10.78 23.15 5.58
CA LEU A 253 10.08 22.61 4.41
C LEU A 253 8.58 23.01 4.35
N GLY A 254 8.10 23.83 5.29
CA GLY A 254 6.70 24.20 5.40
C GLY A 254 5.79 23.04 5.80
N LEU A 255 6.35 22.05 6.52
CA LEU A 255 5.65 20.90 7.06
C LEU A 255 5.51 21.08 8.58
N ASP A 256 4.27 20.97 9.05
CA ASP A 256 3.97 20.99 10.47
C ASP A 256 3.92 19.56 11.01
N ALA A 257 4.36 19.38 12.25
CA ALA A 257 4.29 18.09 12.94
C ALA A 257 3.57 18.27 14.27
N HIS A 258 2.83 17.24 14.68
CA HIS A 258 2.26 17.23 16.03
C HIS A 258 3.41 17.18 17.05
N ARG A 259 3.40 18.04 18.08
CA ARG A 259 4.35 17.92 19.20
C ARG A 259 4.14 16.59 19.91
N SER A 260 5.21 15.94 20.37
CA SER A 260 5.08 14.71 21.14
C SER A 260 4.31 14.94 22.44
N LEU A 261 3.44 13.99 22.76
CA LEU A 261 2.84 13.88 24.08
C LEU A 261 3.52 12.73 24.85
N PRO A 262 3.62 12.81 26.18
CA PRO A 262 4.26 11.76 26.99
C PRO A 262 3.65 10.37 26.77
N LYS A 263 2.34 10.26 26.48
CA LYS A 263 1.67 9.00 26.13
C LYS A 263 0.52 9.21 25.13
N GLY A 264 0.36 8.26 24.20
CA GLY A 264 -0.89 8.03 23.45
C GLY A 264 -1.26 8.99 22.32
N GLY A 265 -0.41 9.97 21.97
CA GLY A 265 -0.60 10.88 20.85
C GLY A 265 -0.14 10.31 19.51
N LYS A 266 -0.46 10.97 18.38
CA LYS A 266 0.12 10.62 17.07
C LYS A 266 1.63 10.81 17.06
N SER A 267 2.11 11.90 17.67
CA SER A 267 3.50 12.03 18.09
C SER A 267 3.62 11.69 19.57
N SER A 268 4.68 11.00 19.95
CA SER A 268 4.89 10.55 21.33
C SER A 268 6.37 10.28 21.60
N ARG A 269 6.80 10.49 22.84
CA ARG A 269 8.16 10.22 23.29
C ARG A 269 8.09 9.44 24.61
N GLY A 270 8.95 8.43 24.77
CA GLY A 270 8.95 7.61 25.98
C GLY A 270 10.09 6.61 26.02
N ALA A 271 10.19 5.89 27.15
CA ALA A 271 11.17 4.85 27.31
C ALA A 271 10.86 3.66 26.38
N VAL A 272 11.88 3.13 25.72
CA VAL A 272 11.80 1.90 24.92
C VAL A 272 11.32 0.72 25.79
N ALA A 273 11.67 0.71 27.08
CA ALA A 273 11.26 -0.32 28.03
C ALA A 273 9.72 -0.43 28.18
N ASP A 274 8.99 0.70 28.09
CA ASP A 274 7.52 0.72 28.15
C ASP A 274 6.87 0.15 26.88
N GLY A 275 7.65 0.08 25.80
CA GLY A 275 7.23 -0.31 24.46
C GLY A 275 6.43 0.75 23.70
N PHE A 276 6.43 0.62 22.38
CA PHE A 276 5.81 1.60 21.49
C PHE A 276 5.21 0.97 20.24
N ASP A 277 4.25 1.68 19.64
CA ASP A 277 3.60 1.27 18.39
C ASP A 277 4.26 1.97 17.19
N TYR A 278 4.68 1.20 16.17
CA TYR A 278 5.15 1.74 14.89
C TYR A 278 4.75 0.79 13.74
N LEU A 279 4.22 1.34 12.64
CA LEU A 279 3.75 0.57 11.47
C LEU A 279 2.81 -0.61 11.78
N GLY A 280 1.95 -0.44 12.80
CA GLY A 280 1.01 -1.47 13.23
C GLY A 280 1.63 -2.63 14.03
N TYR A 281 2.93 -2.59 14.27
CA TYR A 281 3.62 -3.45 15.24
C TYR A 281 3.63 -2.76 16.61
N LYS A 282 3.84 -3.56 17.65
CA LYS A 282 4.17 -3.12 18.99
C LYS A 282 5.52 -3.70 19.38
N PHE A 283 6.45 -2.83 19.73
CA PHE A 283 7.82 -3.17 20.09
C PHE A 283 7.98 -3.10 21.61
N HIS A 284 8.64 -4.11 22.16
CA HIS A 284 9.17 -4.17 23.51
C HIS A 284 10.61 -4.73 23.41
N PRO A 285 11.48 -4.47 24.40
CA PRO A 285 12.78 -5.13 24.45
C PRO A 285 12.64 -6.65 24.38
N GLY A 286 13.25 -7.28 23.37
CA GLY A 286 13.19 -8.74 23.15
C GLY A 286 11.85 -9.31 22.69
N LEU A 287 10.84 -8.46 22.39
CA LEU A 287 9.54 -8.92 21.89
C LEU A 287 8.95 -7.91 20.89
N THR A 288 8.72 -8.35 19.66
CA THR A 288 7.96 -7.61 18.65
C THR A 288 6.66 -8.35 18.36
N THR A 289 5.53 -7.72 18.69
CA THR A 289 4.20 -8.25 18.48
C THR A 289 3.36 -7.32 17.58
N VAL A 290 2.09 -7.64 17.40
CA VAL A 290 1.16 -6.87 16.58
C VAL A 290 0.30 -5.98 17.45
N ARG A 291 0.05 -4.74 17.00
CA ARG A 291 -0.82 -3.79 17.70
C ARG A 291 -2.21 -4.37 17.92
N GLN A 292 -2.79 -4.17 19.11
CA GLN A 292 -4.08 -4.75 19.50
C GLN A 292 -5.23 -4.45 18.53
N SER A 293 -5.28 -3.25 17.95
CA SER A 293 -6.31 -2.90 16.95
C SER A 293 -6.17 -3.69 15.65
N SER A 294 -4.96 -4.11 15.28
CA SER A 294 -4.71 -5.01 14.14
C SER A 294 -5.07 -6.45 14.46
N VAL A 295 -4.89 -6.90 15.71
CA VAL A 295 -5.36 -8.22 16.18
C VAL A 295 -6.88 -8.28 16.17
N ALA A 296 -7.57 -7.28 16.73
CA ALA A 296 -9.03 -7.21 16.73
C ALA A 296 -9.64 -7.23 15.32
N ARG A 297 -8.97 -6.62 14.33
CA ARG A 297 -9.38 -6.65 12.93
C ARG A 297 -9.33 -8.05 12.33
N ILE A 298 -8.23 -8.78 12.52
CA ILE A 298 -8.12 -10.15 11.98
C ILE A 298 -9.11 -11.10 12.67
N GLU A 299 -9.34 -10.96 13.98
CA GLU A 299 -10.37 -11.71 14.70
C GLU A 299 -11.79 -11.41 14.19
N SER A 300 -12.08 -10.14 13.91
CA SER A 300 -13.35 -9.72 13.31
C SER A 300 -13.51 -10.28 11.88
N SER A 301 -12.43 -10.37 11.11
CA SER A 301 -12.43 -10.99 9.77
C SER A 301 -12.77 -12.47 9.85
N LEU A 302 -12.15 -13.21 10.78
CA LEU A 302 -12.45 -14.62 11.04
C LEU A 302 -13.91 -14.79 11.48
N ALA A 303 -14.38 -14.02 12.45
CA ALA A 303 -15.76 -14.07 12.93
C ALA A 303 -16.77 -13.82 11.81
N ARG A 304 -16.51 -12.88 10.90
CA ARG A 304 -17.36 -12.61 9.73
C ARG A 304 -17.49 -13.82 8.81
N ALA A 305 -16.42 -14.59 8.59
CA ALA A 305 -16.47 -15.79 7.75
C ALA A 305 -17.41 -16.86 8.33
N PHE A 306 -17.37 -17.08 9.65
CA PHE A 306 -18.26 -18.03 10.32
C PHE A 306 -19.71 -17.52 10.41
N THR A 307 -19.91 -16.23 10.65
CA THR A 307 -21.26 -15.63 10.63
C THR A 307 -21.88 -15.70 9.24
N ALA A 308 -21.10 -15.46 8.18
CA ALA A 308 -21.56 -15.60 6.80
C ALA A 308 -21.96 -17.04 6.47
N TYR A 309 -21.21 -18.03 6.97
CA TYR A 309 -21.58 -19.45 6.88
C TYR A 309 -22.96 -19.70 7.50
N LYS A 310 -23.15 -19.32 8.77
CA LYS A 310 -24.42 -19.53 9.47
C LYS A 310 -25.59 -18.87 8.74
N LYS A 311 -25.40 -17.64 8.28
CA LYS A 311 -26.40 -16.89 7.53
C LYS A 311 -26.77 -17.60 6.22
N HIS A 312 -25.77 -18.06 5.45
CA HIS A 312 -26.01 -18.78 4.19
C HIS A 312 -26.82 -20.05 4.42
N CYS A 313 -26.47 -20.86 5.44
CA CYS A 313 -27.21 -22.08 5.78
C CYS A 313 -28.67 -21.80 6.17
N GLN A 314 -28.96 -20.66 6.80
CA GLN A 314 -30.33 -20.27 7.16
C GLN A 314 -31.13 -19.79 5.94
N GLU A 315 -30.50 -19.06 5.02
CA GLU A 315 -31.16 -18.49 3.83
C GLU A 315 -31.31 -19.51 2.69
N HIS A 316 -30.42 -20.51 2.59
CA HIS A 316 -30.36 -21.48 1.50
C HIS A 316 -30.22 -22.92 2.05
N PRO A 317 -31.30 -23.50 2.62
CA PRO A 317 -31.29 -24.90 3.06
C PRO A 317 -30.91 -25.83 1.90
N GLY A 318 -30.03 -26.80 2.15
CA GLY A 318 -29.49 -27.72 1.14
C GLY A 318 -28.20 -27.26 0.44
N GLU A 319 -27.74 -26.02 0.68
CA GLU A 319 -26.45 -25.51 0.20
C GLU A 319 -25.35 -25.48 1.27
N GLU A 320 -25.48 -26.26 2.35
CA GLU A 320 -24.57 -26.24 3.50
C GLU A 320 -23.14 -26.60 3.10
N HIS A 321 -22.97 -27.55 2.17
CA HIS A 321 -21.66 -27.92 1.65
C HIS A 321 -20.96 -26.72 0.97
N LEU A 322 -21.70 -25.95 0.18
CA LEU A 322 -21.16 -24.77 -0.49
C LEU A 322 -20.79 -23.68 0.52
N ALA A 323 -21.67 -23.41 1.49
CA ALA A 323 -21.39 -22.48 2.58
C ALA A 323 -20.12 -22.88 3.34
N PHE A 324 -19.97 -24.18 3.61
CA PHE A 324 -18.81 -24.75 4.27
C PHE A 324 -17.52 -24.51 3.48
N GLN A 325 -17.50 -24.84 2.18
CA GLN A 325 -16.31 -24.64 1.33
C GLN A 325 -15.90 -23.16 1.24
N ARG A 326 -16.88 -22.27 1.08
CA ARG A 326 -16.65 -20.82 1.09
C ARG A 326 -16.06 -20.35 2.42
N CYS A 327 -16.59 -20.83 3.55
CA CYS A 327 -16.09 -20.49 4.88
C CYS A 327 -14.65 -20.96 5.06
N LEU A 328 -14.37 -22.23 4.73
CA LEU A 328 -13.05 -22.83 4.86
C LEU A 328 -12.02 -22.11 3.98
N TRP A 329 -12.38 -21.83 2.72
CA TRP A 329 -11.51 -21.08 1.81
C TRP A 329 -11.19 -19.69 2.36
N GLN A 330 -12.20 -18.95 2.85
CA GLN A 330 -12.00 -17.62 3.44
C GLN A 330 -11.12 -17.67 4.67
N VAL A 331 -11.40 -18.55 5.64
CA VAL A 331 -10.60 -18.70 6.86
C VAL A 331 -9.16 -19.07 6.51
N ASN A 332 -8.95 -20.04 5.63
CA ASN A 332 -7.60 -20.45 5.21
C ASN A 332 -6.83 -19.32 4.54
N LEU A 333 -7.50 -18.55 3.68
CA LEU A 333 -6.88 -17.42 3.00
C LEU A 333 -6.57 -16.27 3.97
N THR A 334 -7.44 -15.98 4.92
CA THR A 334 -7.21 -15.00 6.00
C THR A 334 -5.99 -15.37 6.85
N ILE A 335 -5.80 -16.66 7.13
CA ILE A 335 -4.68 -17.18 7.95
C ILE A 335 -3.36 -17.14 7.17
N SER A 336 -3.30 -17.75 5.98
CA SER A 336 -2.04 -17.90 5.24
C SER A 336 -1.67 -16.71 4.36
N GLY A 337 -2.65 -15.86 4.03
CA GLY A 337 -2.51 -14.96 2.90
C GLY A 337 -2.37 -15.73 1.57
N CYS A 338 -1.85 -15.05 0.56
CA CYS A 338 -1.55 -15.61 -0.76
C CYS A 338 -0.43 -14.84 -1.47
N ILE A 339 0.09 -15.41 -2.56
CA ILE A 339 0.86 -14.68 -3.57
C ILE A 339 -0.06 -14.37 -4.74
N TYR A 340 -0.11 -13.10 -5.14
CA TYR A 340 -0.90 -12.64 -6.28
C TYR A 340 -0.28 -11.39 -6.91
N LYS A 341 -0.18 -11.37 -8.23
CA LYS A 341 0.56 -10.37 -9.01
C LYS A 341 1.97 -10.15 -8.46
N THR A 342 2.69 -11.26 -8.27
CA THR A 342 4.06 -11.37 -7.74
C THR A 342 4.28 -10.78 -6.35
N ALA A 343 3.21 -10.42 -5.64
CA ALA A 343 3.28 -9.85 -4.30
C ALA A 343 2.66 -10.79 -3.27
N ALA A 344 3.33 -10.95 -2.13
CA ALA A 344 2.76 -11.61 -0.96
C ALA A 344 1.72 -10.69 -0.30
N ARG A 345 0.51 -11.21 -0.06
CA ARG A 345 -0.65 -10.48 0.47
C ARG A 345 -1.21 -11.23 1.68
N GLY A 346 -1.64 -10.50 2.71
CA GLY A 346 -2.26 -11.09 3.90
C GLY A 346 -1.67 -10.56 5.20
N TRP A 347 -2.43 -10.70 6.27
CA TRP A 347 -2.06 -10.23 7.60
C TRP A 347 -0.72 -10.81 8.05
N LEU A 348 -0.53 -12.12 7.92
CA LEU A 348 0.70 -12.78 8.35
C LEU A 348 1.91 -12.48 7.45
N GLN A 349 1.67 -12.21 6.16
CA GLN A 349 2.72 -11.76 5.24
C GLN A 349 3.23 -10.36 5.61
N TYR A 350 2.33 -9.50 6.06
CA TYR A 350 2.67 -8.18 6.56
C TYR A 350 3.39 -8.25 7.91
N TYR A 351 2.83 -9.00 8.87
CA TYR A 351 3.33 -9.11 10.25
C TYR A 351 4.47 -10.11 10.45
N ARG A 352 5.12 -10.58 9.38
CA ARG A 352 6.10 -11.68 9.42
C ARG A 352 7.37 -11.39 10.23
N GLN A 353 7.64 -10.14 10.58
CA GLN A 353 8.76 -9.73 11.45
C GLN A 353 8.47 -9.92 12.95
N MET A 354 7.25 -10.29 13.34
CA MET A 354 6.93 -10.57 14.74
C MET A 354 7.65 -11.85 15.23
N ASP A 355 7.92 -11.91 16.53
CA ASP A 355 8.43 -13.10 17.24
C ASP A 355 7.50 -13.58 18.37
N ASP A 356 6.32 -12.95 18.52
CA ASP A 356 5.28 -13.37 19.45
C ASP A 356 4.52 -14.62 18.96
N LEU A 357 5.12 -15.79 19.18
CA LEU A 357 4.48 -17.08 18.87
C LEU A 357 3.26 -17.35 19.77
N THR A 358 3.20 -16.72 20.94
CA THR A 358 2.07 -16.85 21.88
C THR A 358 0.82 -16.22 21.27
N LEU A 359 0.93 -15.07 20.60
CA LEU A 359 -0.16 -14.46 19.84
C LEU A 359 -0.66 -15.39 18.73
N LEU A 360 0.24 -16.03 17.97
CA LEU A 360 -0.16 -16.95 16.89
C LEU A 360 -0.93 -18.16 17.44
N ASN A 361 -0.48 -18.73 18.55
CA ASN A 361 -1.19 -19.81 19.24
C ASN A 361 -2.56 -19.38 19.77
N LYS A 362 -2.67 -18.14 20.30
CA LYS A 362 -3.97 -17.58 20.72
C LYS A 362 -4.93 -17.43 19.55
N LEU A 363 -4.46 -16.95 18.40
CA LEU A 363 -5.27 -16.85 17.18
C LEU A 363 -5.71 -18.23 16.68
N ASP A 364 -4.82 -19.23 16.69
CA ASP A 364 -5.17 -20.62 16.38
C ASP A 364 -6.27 -21.16 17.31
N ALA A 365 -6.14 -20.90 18.61
CA ALA A 365 -7.16 -21.26 19.59
C ALA A 365 -8.49 -20.52 19.34
N THR A 366 -8.46 -19.25 18.91
CA THR A 366 -9.65 -18.49 18.50
C THR A 366 -10.37 -19.17 17.34
N VAL A 367 -9.64 -19.61 16.30
CA VAL A 367 -10.24 -20.34 15.18
C VAL A 367 -10.90 -21.63 15.66
N VAL A 368 -10.23 -22.41 16.53
CA VAL A 368 -10.80 -23.63 17.11
C VAL A 368 -12.06 -23.36 17.94
N ARG A 369 -12.10 -22.24 18.68
CA ARG A 369 -13.33 -21.84 19.40
C ARG A 369 -14.46 -21.52 18.43
N PHE A 370 -14.19 -20.85 17.31
CA PHE A 370 -15.21 -20.61 16.29
C PHE A 370 -15.69 -21.92 15.64
N THR A 371 -14.82 -22.86 15.31
CA THR A 371 -15.28 -24.14 14.73
C THR A 371 -16.20 -24.90 15.68
N LYS A 372 -15.90 -24.90 16.99
CA LYS A 372 -16.78 -25.49 18.01
C LYS A 372 -18.10 -24.74 18.11
N ARG A 373 -18.07 -23.40 18.22
CA ARG A 373 -19.26 -22.55 18.38
C ARG A 373 -20.25 -22.70 17.22
N PHE A 374 -19.77 -22.93 16.01
CA PHE A 374 -20.59 -23.06 14.81
C PHE A 374 -20.88 -24.53 14.42
N GLY A 375 -20.55 -25.51 15.27
CA GLY A 375 -20.86 -26.93 15.04
C GLY A 375 -19.98 -27.61 13.98
N LEU A 376 -18.84 -27.02 13.62
CA LEU A 376 -17.97 -27.42 12.52
C LEU A 376 -16.76 -28.26 12.94
N ALA A 377 -16.56 -28.48 14.25
CA ALA A 377 -15.31 -29.02 14.80
C ALA A 377 -14.85 -30.38 14.24
N ARG A 378 -15.77 -31.24 13.77
CA ARG A 378 -15.44 -32.58 13.25
C ARG A 378 -15.00 -32.61 11.78
N GLN A 379 -15.44 -31.64 10.98
CA GLN A 379 -15.24 -31.64 9.52
C GLN A 379 -14.34 -30.48 9.06
N PHE A 380 -14.22 -29.43 9.87
CA PHE A 380 -13.51 -28.21 9.51
C PHE A 380 -12.06 -28.28 9.99
N THR A 381 -11.14 -28.48 9.05
CA THR A 381 -9.69 -28.51 9.29
C THR A 381 -9.04 -27.25 8.69
N PRO A 382 -9.03 -26.12 9.40
CA PRO A 382 -8.44 -24.90 8.90
C PRO A 382 -6.91 -24.97 8.99
N LYS A 383 -6.26 -24.15 8.19
CA LYS A 383 -4.86 -23.81 8.37
C LYS A 383 -4.64 -23.22 9.77
N ARG A 384 -3.42 -23.35 10.26
CA ARG A 384 -2.93 -22.74 11.49
C ARG A 384 -2.01 -21.55 11.19
N PHE A 385 -2.16 -20.46 11.95
CA PHE A 385 -1.32 -19.27 11.93
C PHE A 385 0.12 -19.62 12.25
N LEU A 386 0.38 -20.43 13.28
CA LEU A 386 1.76 -20.81 13.63
C LEU A 386 2.44 -21.58 12.48
N ARG A 387 1.71 -22.50 11.84
CA ARG A 387 2.24 -23.23 10.68
C ARG A 387 2.44 -22.30 9.48
N ALA A 388 1.48 -21.40 9.20
CA ALA A 388 1.60 -20.42 8.13
C ALA A 388 2.84 -19.52 8.32
N TYR A 389 3.10 -19.10 9.56
CA TYR A 389 4.23 -18.24 9.89
C TYR A 389 5.56 -18.89 9.52
N TRP A 390 5.75 -20.16 9.88
CA TRP A 390 6.96 -20.90 9.54
C TRP A 390 7.08 -21.17 8.04
N GLU A 391 5.99 -21.47 7.34
CA GLU A 391 5.98 -21.62 5.87
C GLU A 391 6.34 -20.32 5.15
N ILE A 392 6.02 -19.15 5.73
CA ILE A 392 6.38 -17.84 5.18
C ILE A 392 7.85 -17.49 5.44
N ARG A 393 8.35 -17.79 6.65
CA ARG A 393 9.73 -17.50 7.03
C ARG A 393 10.74 -18.48 6.43
N HIS A 394 10.35 -19.74 6.30
CA HIS A 394 11.18 -20.83 5.80
C HIS A 394 10.41 -21.59 4.70
N PRO A 395 10.23 -20.97 3.52
CA PRO A 395 9.47 -21.58 2.43
C PRO A 395 10.15 -22.88 2.00
N ARG A 396 9.44 -24.00 2.18
CA ARG A 396 9.89 -25.30 1.67
C ARG A 396 9.61 -25.38 0.17
N SER A 397 10.56 -25.92 -0.58
CA SER A 397 10.36 -26.18 -2.01
C SER A 397 9.11 -27.04 -2.23
N GLY A 398 8.23 -26.58 -3.11
CA GLY A 398 6.98 -27.29 -3.46
C GLY A 398 5.82 -27.15 -2.46
N SER A 399 5.98 -26.44 -1.33
CA SER A 399 4.86 -26.22 -0.40
C SER A 399 3.74 -25.39 -1.04
N ARG A 400 2.51 -25.89 -0.98
CA ARG A 400 1.29 -25.19 -1.41
C ARG A 400 0.51 -24.57 -0.25
N TYR A 401 1.13 -24.50 0.94
CA TYR A 401 0.45 -24.03 2.14
C TYR A 401 0.08 -22.55 2.08
N VAL A 402 0.92 -21.72 1.44
CA VAL A 402 0.54 -20.36 1.01
C VAL A 402 0.18 -20.43 -0.47
N PRO A 403 -1.09 -20.20 -0.87
CA PRO A 403 -1.50 -20.31 -2.26
C PRO A 403 -0.83 -19.23 -3.12
N ASN A 404 -0.26 -19.63 -4.25
CA ASN A 404 0.24 -18.73 -5.28
C ASN A 404 -0.72 -18.72 -6.47
N PHE A 405 -1.60 -17.72 -6.51
CA PHE A 405 -2.65 -17.64 -7.54
C PHE A 405 -2.10 -17.33 -8.93
N ASP A 406 -0.87 -16.81 -9.04
CA ASP A 406 -0.23 -16.53 -10.32
C ASP A 406 0.17 -17.83 -11.04
N THR A 407 0.46 -18.89 -10.28
CA THR A 407 0.91 -20.19 -10.81
C THR A 407 -0.23 -21.19 -11.00
N TYR A 408 -1.46 -20.85 -10.62
CA TYR A 408 -2.61 -21.76 -10.77
C TYR A 408 -2.86 -22.07 -12.24
N ARG A 409 -2.99 -23.36 -12.56
CA ARG A 409 -3.41 -23.86 -13.86
C ARG A 409 -4.93 -23.70 -14.06
N ILE A 410 -5.41 -23.89 -15.29
CA ILE A 410 -6.83 -23.73 -15.62
C ILE A 410 -7.73 -24.70 -14.85
N ASP A 411 -7.33 -25.95 -14.74
CA ASP A 411 -8.00 -26.99 -13.94
C ASP A 411 -8.08 -26.61 -12.45
N GLU A 412 -6.99 -26.11 -11.87
CA GLU A 412 -6.96 -25.62 -10.49
C GLU A 412 -7.91 -24.42 -10.29
N ARG A 413 -7.96 -23.51 -11.28
CA ARG A 413 -8.90 -22.37 -11.28
C ARG A 413 -10.35 -22.85 -11.37
N ARG A 414 -10.64 -23.85 -12.24
CA ARG A 414 -11.98 -24.44 -12.37
C ARG A 414 -12.42 -25.09 -11.07
N SER A 415 -11.55 -25.89 -10.44
CA SER A 415 -11.84 -26.51 -9.13
C SER A 415 -12.15 -25.45 -8.08
N ALA A 416 -11.30 -24.42 -7.95
CA ALA A 416 -11.53 -23.35 -6.98
C ALA A 416 -12.83 -22.57 -7.24
N LEU A 417 -13.23 -22.38 -8.49
CA LEU A 417 -14.50 -21.75 -8.83
C LEU A 417 -15.70 -22.61 -8.44
N LEU A 418 -15.62 -23.93 -8.65
CA LEU A 418 -16.65 -24.88 -8.23
C LEU A 418 -16.80 -24.92 -6.70
N ASP A 419 -15.69 -24.98 -5.97
CA ASP A 419 -15.67 -24.95 -4.49
C ASP A 419 -16.28 -23.65 -3.93
N LEU A 420 -16.18 -22.56 -4.70
CA LEU A 420 -16.76 -21.27 -4.35
C LEU A 420 -18.19 -21.09 -4.89
N GLY A 421 -18.77 -22.12 -5.51
CA GLY A 421 -20.17 -22.16 -5.97
C GLY A 421 -20.42 -21.28 -7.18
N VAL A 422 -19.42 -21.09 -8.04
CA VAL A 422 -19.64 -20.50 -9.35
C VAL A 422 -20.31 -21.55 -10.22
N GLY A 423 -21.54 -21.28 -10.65
CA GLY A 423 -22.30 -22.18 -11.51
C GLY A 423 -21.74 -22.24 -12.94
N ARG A 424 -22.02 -23.35 -13.64
CA ARG A 424 -21.70 -23.56 -15.07
C ARG A 424 -20.22 -23.44 -15.43
N VAL A 425 -19.31 -23.69 -14.48
CA VAL A 425 -17.85 -23.64 -14.74
C VAL A 425 -17.45 -24.59 -15.86
N SER A 426 -18.07 -25.77 -15.98
CA SER A 426 -17.83 -26.72 -17.07
C SER A 426 -18.08 -26.15 -18.46
N ALA A 427 -19.06 -25.24 -18.60
CA ALA A 427 -19.41 -24.59 -19.87
C ALA A 427 -18.58 -23.33 -20.17
N MET A 428 -17.76 -22.85 -19.22
CA MET A 428 -16.93 -21.67 -19.43
C MET A 428 -15.72 -22.01 -20.30
N SER A 429 -15.39 -21.15 -21.26
CA SER A 429 -14.08 -21.12 -21.92
C SER A 429 -12.97 -20.76 -20.93
N ASP A 430 -11.72 -21.11 -21.23
CA ASP A 430 -10.57 -20.81 -20.36
C ASP A 430 -10.40 -19.31 -20.09
N LYS A 431 -10.76 -18.47 -21.07
CA LYS A 431 -10.78 -17.02 -20.91
C LYS A 431 -11.83 -16.57 -19.88
N GLN A 432 -13.02 -17.17 -19.89
CA GLN A 432 -14.08 -16.89 -18.93
C GLN A 432 -13.73 -17.39 -17.53
N VAL A 433 -13.13 -18.59 -17.42
CA VAL A 433 -12.60 -19.14 -16.15
C VAL A 433 -11.58 -18.18 -15.55
N ASN A 434 -10.61 -17.71 -16.34
CA ASN A 434 -9.59 -16.78 -15.87
C ASN A 434 -10.20 -15.46 -15.37
N ALA A 435 -11.14 -14.90 -16.13
CA ALA A 435 -11.81 -13.66 -15.74
C ALA A 435 -12.59 -13.81 -14.42
N ALA A 436 -13.36 -14.91 -14.28
CA ALA A 436 -14.13 -15.18 -13.06
C ALA A 436 -13.22 -15.42 -11.85
N PHE A 437 -12.19 -16.25 -12.01
CA PHE A 437 -11.23 -16.57 -10.95
C PHE A 437 -10.52 -15.32 -10.44
N PHE A 438 -9.92 -14.53 -11.33
CA PHE A 438 -9.22 -13.31 -10.91
C PHE A 438 -10.17 -12.25 -10.37
N SER A 439 -11.42 -12.19 -10.80
CA SER A 439 -12.43 -11.33 -10.18
C SER A 439 -12.64 -11.67 -8.70
N ILE A 440 -12.76 -12.96 -8.38
CA ILE A 440 -12.91 -13.43 -6.99
C ILE A 440 -11.63 -13.21 -6.18
N VAL A 441 -10.46 -13.56 -6.74
CA VAL A 441 -9.17 -13.36 -6.08
C VAL A 441 -8.93 -11.88 -5.79
N ASN A 442 -9.22 -10.97 -6.73
CA ASN A 442 -9.11 -9.52 -6.50
C ASN A 442 -9.97 -9.07 -5.30
N LYS A 443 -11.23 -9.52 -5.22
CA LYS A 443 -12.11 -9.20 -4.08
C LYS A 443 -11.58 -9.77 -2.77
N ALA A 444 -11.01 -10.96 -2.79
CA ALA A 444 -10.45 -11.59 -1.61
C ALA A 444 -9.16 -10.90 -1.13
N VAL A 445 -8.24 -10.57 -2.05
CA VAL A 445 -7.01 -9.82 -1.74
C VAL A 445 -7.33 -8.44 -1.16
N SER A 446 -8.32 -7.74 -1.71
CA SER A 446 -8.77 -6.45 -1.16
C SER A 446 -9.27 -6.57 0.29
N ARG A 447 -9.94 -7.68 0.65
CA ARG A 447 -10.33 -7.95 2.04
C ARG A 447 -9.12 -8.23 2.93
N LEU A 448 -8.15 -9.00 2.45
CA LEU A 448 -6.91 -9.27 3.18
C LEU A 448 -6.12 -7.99 3.49
N GLU A 449 -6.09 -7.04 2.55
CA GLU A 449 -5.42 -5.75 2.73
C GLU A 449 -6.12 -4.90 3.80
N HIS A 450 -7.44 -4.95 3.86
CA HIS A 450 -8.21 -4.28 4.92
C HIS A 450 -7.85 -4.79 6.31
N ASP A 451 -7.58 -6.09 6.46
CA ASP A 451 -7.25 -6.70 7.75
C ASP A 451 -5.90 -6.22 8.31
N ILE A 452 -4.96 -5.80 7.45
CA ILE A 452 -3.67 -5.21 7.86
C ILE A 452 -3.88 -3.82 8.50
N GLY A 453 -4.85 -3.06 8.00
CA GLY A 453 -5.25 -1.74 8.52
C GLY A 453 -4.16 -0.67 8.49
N LEU A 454 -3.15 -0.86 7.64
CA LEU A 454 -2.43 0.26 7.06
C LEU A 454 -3.35 0.90 6.02
N THR A 455 -4.11 1.89 6.42
CA THR A 455 -4.70 2.80 5.45
C THR A 455 -3.57 3.64 4.85
N SER A 456 -2.93 3.12 3.80
CA SER A 456 -2.09 3.90 2.86
C SER A 456 -2.88 5.06 2.28
#